data_AF-A0A1J3GKP6-F1
#
_entry.id   AF-A0A1J3GKP6-F1
#
_cell.length_a   1.000
_cell.length_b   1.000
_cell.length_c   1.000
_cell.angle_alpha   90.00
_cell.angle_beta   90.00
_cell.angle_gamma   90.00
#
_symmetry.space_group_name_H-M   'P 1'
#
loop_
_entity.id
_entity.type
_entity.pdbx_description
1 polymer ?
#
loop_
_entity_poly.entity_id
_entity_poly.type
_entity_poly.pdbx_seq_one_letter_code
_entity_poly.pdbx_strand_id
1 'polypeptide(L)'
;GNPLALEALGEELRGKDEDLWEARLGTLTKVSNEKIRKVLRIWFDELNEQQKDAFLDIACFFRSQDERYVRSLLDSFDPESAEAEAE
;
A
#
# COMPACT_ATOMS: atom_id res chain seq x y z
N GLY A 1 12.36 -1.64 3.43
CA GLY A 1 11.96 -2.45 2.25
C GLY A 1 11.58 -3.84 2.71
N ASN A 2 10.64 -4.51 2.02
CA ASN A 2 10.22 -5.88 2.36
C ASN A 2 11.27 -6.88 1.82
N PRO A 3 11.94 -7.69 2.66
CA PRO A 3 13.01 -8.59 2.22
C PRO A 3 12.58 -9.62 1.16
N LEU A 4 11.39 -10.20 1.30
CA LEU A 4 10.86 -11.20 0.36
C LEU A 4 10.52 -10.60 -1.01
N ALA A 5 10.04 -9.35 -1.02
CA ALA A 5 9.82 -8.62 -2.26
C ALA A 5 11.15 -8.33 -2.99
N LEU A 6 12.20 -8.00 -2.24
CA LEU A 6 13.54 -7.77 -2.79
C LEU A 6 14.17 -9.05 -3.30
N GLU A 7 13.98 -10.17 -2.60
CA GLU A 7 14.43 -11.49 -3.06
C GLU A 7 13.75 -11.89 -4.38
N ALA A 8 12.42 -11.77 -4.46
CA ALA A 8 11.67 -12.07 -5.68
C ALA A 8 12.09 -11.20 -6.87
N LEU A 9 12.40 -9.92 -6.62
CA LEU A 9 12.93 -9.02 -7.64
C LEU A 9 14.36 -9.40 -8.06
N GLY A 10 15.20 -9.74 -7.07
CA GLY A 10 16.57 -10.21 -7.31
C GLY A 10 16.60 -11.48 -8.16
N GLU A 11 15.71 -12.44 -7.90
CA GLU A 11 15.56 -13.65 -8.72
C GLU A 11 15.19 -13.32 -10.18
N GLU A 12 14.29 -12.35 -10.38
CA GLU A 12 13.82 -11.94 -11.71
C GLU A 12 14.93 -11.28 -12.54
N LEU A 13 15.75 -10.46 -11.89
CA LEU A 13 16.79 -9.66 -12.55
C LEU A 13 18.15 -10.39 -12.66
N ARG A 14 18.34 -11.49 -11.92
CA ARG A 14 19.61 -12.23 -11.89
C ARG A 14 20.02 -12.68 -13.30
N GLY A 15 21.19 -12.23 -13.74
CA GLY A 15 21.76 -12.59 -15.04
C GLY A 15 21.16 -11.85 -16.24
N LYS A 16 20.37 -10.79 -15.99
CA LYS A 16 19.89 -9.86 -17.01
C LYS A 16 20.83 -8.67 -17.15
N ASP A 17 20.84 -8.05 -18.32
CA ASP A 17 21.58 -6.83 -18.62
C ASP A 17 20.96 -5.59 -17.95
N GLU A 18 21.76 -4.54 -17.83
CA GLU A 18 21.39 -3.30 -17.14
C GLU A 18 20.21 -2.57 -17.82
N ASP A 19 20.13 -2.59 -19.16
CA ASP A 19 19.02 -1.98 -19.90
C ASP A 19 17.68 -2.66 -19.54
N LEU A 20 17.69 -3.98 -19.38
CA LEU A 20 16.54 -4.77 -18.96
C LEU A 20 16.18 -4.50 -17.50
N TRP A 21 17.16 -4.22 -16.64
CA TRP A 21 16.90 -3.80 -15.25
C TRP A 21 16.19 -2.46 -15.21
N GLU A 22 16.70 -1.46 -15.93
CA GLU A 22 16.08 -0.13 -16.00
C GLU A 22 14.66 -0.20 -16.55
N ALA A 23 14.45 -0.97 -17.64
CA ALA A 23 13.13 -1.19 -18.20
C ALA A 23 12.18 -1.86 -17.19
N ARG A 24 12.63 -2.91 -16.48
CA ARG A 24 11.79 -3.56 -15.46
C ARG A 24 11.50 -2.67 -14.27
N LEU A 25 12.48 -1.94 -13.75
CA LEU A 25 12.32 -0.94 -12.70
C LEU A 25 11.33 0.16 -13.10
N GLY A 26 11.39 0.64 -14.35
CA GLY A 26 10.44 1.59 -14.91
C GLY A 26 9.00 1.03 -14.98
N THR A 27 8.83 -0.27 -15.22
CA THR A 27 7.51 -0.91 -15.23
C THR A 27 6.99 -1.33 -13.86
N LEU A 28 7.85 -1.48 -12.85
CA LEU A 28 7.48 -1.96 -11.51
C LEU A 28 6.44 -1.08 -10.79
N THR A 29 6.45 0.22 -11.10
CA THR A 29 5.44 1.18 -10.59
C THR A 29 4.05 0.99 -11.21
N LYS A 30 3.95 0.35 -12.38
CA LYS A 30 2.70 0.12 -13.12
C LYS A 30 2.26 -1.35 -13.12
N VAL A 31 3.22 -2.26 -13.13
CA VAL A 31 3.05 -3.71 -13.18
C VAL A 31 3.89 -4.31 -12.06
N SER A 32 3.32 -4.36 -10.86
CA SER A 32 3.97 -5.04 -9.75
C SER A 32 4.09 -6.53 -10.09
N ASN A 33 5.31 -7.10 -10.00
CA ASN A 33 5.54 -8.53 -10.11
C ASN A 33 4.53 -9.29 -9.22
N GLU A 34 3.86 -10.30 -9.77
CA GLU A 34 2.77 -11.01 -9.07
C GLU A 34 3.24 -11.64 -7.75
N LYS A 35 4.50 -12.11 -7.67
CA LYS A 35 5.11 -12.60 -6.41
C LYS A 35 5.22 -11.47 -5.39
N ILE A 36 5.73 -10.30 -5.79
CA ILE A 36 5.85 -9.13 -4.91
C ILE A 36 4.47 -8.69 -4.42
N ARG A 37 3.49 -8.64 -5.33
CA ARG A 37 2.11 -8.31 -4.99
C ARG A 37 1.51 -9.31 -4.00
N LYS A 38 1.73 -10.62 -4.20
CA LYS A 38 1.27 -11.67 -3.27
C LYS A 38 1.88 -11.53 -1.88
N VAL A 39 3.19 -11.29 -1.80
CA VAL A 39 3.90 -11.09 -0.52
C VAL A 39 3.35 -9.88 0.23
N LEU A 40 3.12 -8.76 -0.47
CA LEU A 40 2.57 -7.55 0.15
C LEU A 40 1.10 -7.69 0.52
N ARG A 41 0.34 -8.48 -0.26
CA ARG A 41 -1.09 -8.67 -0.03
C ARG A 41 -1.40 -9.51 1.21
N ILE A 42 -0.51 -10.40 1.67
CA ILE A 42 -0.73 -11.18 2.92
C ILE A 42 -1.07 -10.24 4.08
N TRP A 43 -0.29 -9.18 4.26
CA TRP A 43 -0.48 -8.17 5.31
C TRP A 43 -1.78 -7.40 5.14
N PHE A 44 -2.18 -7.15 3.90
CA PHE A 44 -3.43 -6.45 3.60
C PHE A 44 -4.65 -7.36 3.82
N ASP A 45 -4.58 -8.63 3.43
CA ASP A 45 -5.66 -9.60 3.54
C ASP A 45 -6.01 -9.88 5.03
N GLU A 46 -5.02 -9.78 5.93
CA GLU A 46 -5.17 -9.90 7.39
C GLU A 46 -5.90 -8.73 8.06
N LEU A 47 -6.07 -7.58 7.37
CA LEU A 47 -6.78 -6.42 7.91
C LEU A 47 -8.31 -6.63 7.88
N ASN A 48 -9.00 -6.06 8.87
CA ASN A 48 -10.46 -5.94 8.83
C ASN A 48 -10.91 -4.89 7.80
N GLU A 49 -12.20 -4.83 7.47
CA GLU A 49 -12.72 -3.94 6.41
C GLU A 49 -12.37 -2.47 6.65
N GLN A 50 -12.61 -1.95 7.86
CA GLN A 50 -12.30 -0.58 8.22
C GLN A 50 -10.79 -0.27 8.11
N GLN A 51 -9.94 -1.21 8.51
CA GLN A 51 -8.49 -1.10 8.39
C GLN A 51 -8.03 -1.13 6.92
N LYS A 52 -8.70 -1.91 6.07
CA LYS A 52 -8.43 -1.96 4.62
C LYS A 52 -8.75 -0.63 3.97
N ASP A 53 -9.90 -0.05 4.30
CA ASP A 53 -10.31 1.26 3.78
C ASP A 53 -9.33 2.35 4.22
N ALA A 54 -9.01 2.42 5.52
CA ALA A 54 -8.02 3.36 6.03
C ALA A 54 -6.63 3.17 5.40
N PHE A 55 -6.18 1.93 5.20
CA PHE A 55 -4.92 1.64 4.52
C PHE A 55 -4.91 2.17 3.07
N LEU A 56 -6.00 1.97 2.35
CA LEU A 56 -6.15 2.46 0.97
C LEU A 56 -6.13 3.99 0.92
N ASP A 57 -6.80 4.66 1.86
CA ASP A 57 -6.77 6.12 1.96
C ASP A 57 -5.35 6.65 2.22
N ILE A 58 -4.62 6.00 3.13
CA ILE A 58 -3.23 6.33 3.43
C ILE A 58 -2.34 6.13 2.19
N ALA A 59 -2.48 4.99 1.51
CA ALA A 59 -1.65 4.62 0.37
C ALA A 59 -1.90 5.51 -0.85
N CYS A 60 -3.16 5.88 -1.10
CA CYS A 60 -3.59 6.65 -2.27
C CYS A 60 -3.44 8.16 -2.08
N PHE A 61 -3.82 8.70 -0.92
CA PHE A 61 -3.95 10.15 -0.73
C PHE A 61 -2.92 10.72 0.24
N PHE A 62 -2.54 9.97 1.27
CA PHE A 62 -1.71 10.49 2.37
C PHE A 62 -0.26 9.97 2.37
N ARG A 63 0.25 9.59 1.20
CA ARG A 63 1.60 9.03 1.07
C ARG A 63 2.66 10.04 1.55
N SER A 64 3.39 9.69 2.60
CA SER A 64 4.43 10.53 3.24
C SER A 64 3.91 11.77 3.98
N GLN A 65 2.63 11.82 4.32
CA GLN A 65 2.07 12.89 5.15
C GLN A 65 2.37 12.68 6.64
N ASP A 66 2.23 13.74 7.44
CA ASP A 66 2.41 13.68 8.90
C ASP A 66 1.35 12.77 9.53
N GLU A 67 1.79 11.87 10.42
CA GLU A 67 0.93 10.87 11.07
C GLU A 67 -0.23 11.52 11.86
N ARG A 68 0.03 12.62 12.58
CA ARG A 68 -0.99 13.28 13.41
C ARG A 68 -2.06 13.91 12.53
N TYR A 69 -1.65 14.50 11.41
CA TYR A 69 -2.57 15.04 10.42
C TYR A 69 -3.48 13.93 9.86
N VAL A 70 -2.90 12.82 9.41
CA VAL A 70 -3.66 11.70 8.83
C VAL A 70 -4.60 11.08 9.84
N ARG A 71 -4.14 10.84 11.07
CA ARG A 71 -4.98 10.32 12.16
C ARG A 71 -6.18 11.23 12.43
N SER A 72 -5.97 12.55 12.49
CA SER A 72 -7.06 13.50 12.73
C SER A 72 -8.16 13.48 11.66
N LEU A 73 -7.80 13.15 10.41
CA LEU A 73 -8.77 13.02 9.32
C LEU A 73 -9.53 11.69 9.40
N LEU A 74 -8.82 10.59 9.66
CA LEU A 74 -9.42 9.26 9.76
C LEU A 74 -10.34 9.12 10.99
N ASP A 75 -9.99 9.73 12.12
CA ASP A 75 -10.81 9.71 13.34
C ASP A 75 -12.07 10.57 13.22
N SER A 76 -12.12 11.54 12.29
CA SER A 76 -13.29 12.42 12.10
C SER A 76 -14.47 11.75 11.37
N PHE A 77 -14.27 10.54 10.86
CA PHE A 77 -15.28 9.77 10.12
C PHE A 77 -15.95 8.74 11.04
N ASP A 78 -16.58 9.21 12.11
CA ASP A 78 -17.39 8.37 12.99
C ASP A 78 -18.87 8.48 12.58
N PRO A 79 -19.45 7.49 11.89
CA PRO A 79 -20.84 7.55 11.42
C PRO A 79 -21.88 7.58 12.56
N GLU A 80 -21.47 7.30 13.81
CA GLU A 80 -22.33 7.43 14.99
C GLU A 80 -22.55 8.90 15.41
N SER A 81 -21.79 9.85 14.85
CA SER A 81 -21.97 11.28 15.11
C SER A 81 -23.08 11.95 14.30
N ALA A 82 -23.70 11.24 13.33
CA ALA A 82 -24.74 11.79 12.47
C ALA A 82 -26.18 11.62 13.01
N GLU A 83 -26.40 10.85 14.07
CA GLU A 83 -27.75 10.61 14.64
C GLU A 83 -28.06 11.43 15.91
N ALA A 84 -27.16 12.32 16.34
CA ALA A 84 -27.37 13.12 17.56
C ALA A 84 -28.10 14.46 17.34
N GLU A 85 -28.50 14.81 16.11
CA GLU A 85 -29.23 16.07 15.83
C GLU A 85 -30.56 15.84 15.09
N ALA A 86 -31.52 15.24 15.80
CA ALA A 86 -32.94 15.35 15.48
C ALA A 86 -33.76 15.26 16.78
N GLU A 87 -33.83 16.37 17.53
CA GLU A 87 -34.90 16.63 18.50
C GLU A 87 -36.02 17.43 17.81
#